data_AF-A0A352FT61-F1
#
_entry.id   AF-A0A352FT61-F1
#
_cell.length_a   1.000
_cell.length_b   1.000
_cell.length_c   1.000
_cell.angle_alpha   90.00
_cell.angle_beta   90.00
_cell.angle_gamma   90.00
#
_symmetry.space_group_name_H-M   'P 1'
#
loop_
_entity.id
_entity.type
_entity.pdbx_description
1 polymer ?
#
loop_
_entity_poly.entity_id
_entity_poly.type
_entity_poly.pdbx_seq_one_letter_code
_entity_poly.pdbx_strand_id
1 'polypeptide(L)'
;MVERWLSPEVLQWHIENDSGWPVQNDLRSRSYEILAHAEQVLGLPPSELALVDVITSLRRAIDRRLRALNSLYSFRDIPIRDRPRDLLMQLESLGIIRSHMVQKLIAIRNAVEHEDIAPPDHEACKVFAEFTWYFLKSTDKMLHEVIPVSL
;
A
#
# COMPACT_ATOMS: atom_id res chain seq x y z
N MET A 1 -39.13 8.08 9.89
CA MET A 1 -37.94 8.47 9.11
C MET A 1 -37.77 9.96 9.35
N VAL A 2 -36.70 10.40 10.02
CA VAL A 2 -36.53 11.81 10.37
C VAL A 2 -35.72 12.47 9.25
N GLU A 3 -36.34 13.36 8.49
CA GLU A 3 -35.63 14.21 7.54
C GLU A 3 -34.80 15.23 8.32
N ARG A 4 -33.51 15.28 8.03
CA ARG A 4 -32.58 16.27 8.59
C ARG A 4 -32.17 17.20 7.46
N TRP A 5 -32.45 18.49 7.64
CA TRP A 5 -32.03 19.52 6.72
C TRP A 5 -30.64 20.02 7.09
N LEU A 6 -29.73 20.07 6.10
CA LEU A 6 -28.40 20.65 6.22
C LEU A 6 -28.36 21.90 5.34
N SER A 7 -27.82 23.00 5.88
CA SER A 7 -27.64 24.25 5.12
C SER A 7 -26.64 24.03 3.98
N PRO A 8 -26.93 24.52 2.75
CA PRO A 8 -25.98 24.51 1.64
C PRO A 8 -24.65 25.24 1.96
N GLU A 9 -24.65 26.13 2.96
CA GLU A 9 -23.48 26.86 3.42
C GLU A 9 -22.37 25.94 3.95
N VAL A 10 -22.72 24.75 4.46
CA VAL A 10 -21.75 23.73 4.92
C VAL A 10 -20.83 23.30 3.77
N LEU A 11 -21.29 23.36 2.53
CA LEU A 11 -20.48 23.05 1.34
C LEU A 11 -19.48 24.15 0.99
N GLN A 12 -19.60 25.34 1.60
CA GLN A 12 -18.74 26.49 1.37
C GLN A 12 -17.68 26.67 2.46
N TRP A 13 -17.70 25.85 3.50
CA TRP A 13 -16.74 25.92 4.60
C TRP A 13 -15.32 25.71 4.08
N HIS A 14 -14.41 26.60 4.48
CA HIS A 14 -12.99 26.42 4.23
C HIS A 14 -12.47 25.23 5.04
N ILE A 15 -11.76 24.34 4.35
CA ILE A 15 -11.12 23.19 4.99
C ILE A 15 -9.84 23.72 5.64
N GLU A 16 -9.83 23.83 6.97
CA GLU A 16 -8.61 24.07 7.72
C GLU A 16 -7.78 22.79 7.79
N ASN A 17 -6.68 22.73 7.03
CA ASN A 17 -5.75 21.59 7.02
C ASN A 17 -4.76 21.59 8.20
N ASP A 18 -4.83 22.57 9.10
CA ASP A 18 -3.85 22.76 10.19
C ASP A 18 -4.05 21.81 11.39
N SER A 19 -4.98 20.85 11.30
CA SER A 19 -5.32 19.93 12.39
C SER A 19 -5.09 18.47 12.01
N GLY A 20 -3.83 18.08 11.91
CA GLY A 20 -3.39 16.69 11.77
C GLY A 20 -2.39 16.32 12.85
N TRP A 21 -2.44 15.08 13.35
CA TRP A 21 -1.32 14.56 14.12
C TRP A 21 -0.27 14.00 13.15
N PRO A 22 1.03 14.33 13.32
CA PRO A 22 2.08 13.73 12.53
C PRO A 22 2.09 12.22 12.77
N VAL A 23 2.01 11.44 11.70
CA VAL A 23 2.12 9.99 11.76
C VAL A 23 3.55 9.61 12.14
N GLN A 24 3.73 8.53 12.90
CA GLN A 24 5.06 8.00 13.24
C GLN A 24 5.88 7.72 11.97
N ASN A 25 7.04 8.36 11.87
CA ASN A 25 7.92 8.30 10.70
C ASN A 25 8.35 6.86 10.34
N ASP A 26 8.47 5.96 11.33
CA ASP A 26 8.84 4.55 11.16
C ASP A 26 7.87 3.75 10.26
N LEU A 27 6.59 4.12 10.24
CA LEU A 27 5.59 3.43 9.42
C LEU A 27 5.87 3.62 7.92
N ARG A 28 6.46 4.77 7.56
CA ARG A 28 6.80 5.12 6.18
C ARG A 28 8.18 4.62 5.79
N SER A 29 9.22 4.95 6.56
CA SER A 29 10.63 4.74 6.19
C SER A 29 10.94 3.25 5.96
N ARG A 30 10.41 2.37 6.80
CA ARG A 30 10.77 0.96 6.77
C ARG A 30 10.34 0.23 5.50
N SER A 31 9.28 0.66 4.83
CA SER A 31 8.88 0.07 3.53
C SER A 31 9.88 0.44 2.43
N TYR A 32 10.43 1.66 2.47
CA TYR A 32 11.48 2.11 1.56
C TYR A 32 12.82 1.45 1.84
N GLU A 33 13.17 1.18 3.09
CA GLU A 33 14.38 0.42 3.43
C GLU A 33 14.37 -0.98 2.83
N ILE A 34 13.21 -1.66 2.88
CA ILE A 34 13.05 -2.99 2.28
C ILE A 34 13.17 -2.92 0.74
N LEU A 35 12.57 -1.90 0.13
CA LEU A 35 12.72 -1.66 -1.32
C LEU A 35 14.18 -1.40 -1.70
N ALA A 36 14.86 -0.51 -0.97
CA ALA A 36 16.25 -0.17 -1.22
C ALA A 36 17.16 -1.40 -1.09
N HIS A 37 16.87 -2.30 -0.14
CA HIS A 37 17.57 -3.57 -0.05
C HIS A 37 17.36 -4.45 -1.29
N ALA A 38 16.12 -4.59 -1.75
CA ALA A 38 15.82 -5.35 -2.97
C ALA A 38 16.51 -4.76 -4.21
N GLU A 39 16.54 -3.43 -4.33
CA GLU A 39 17.23 -2.72 -5.41
C GLU A 39 18.75 -2.94 -5.36
N GLN A 40 19.35 -3.00 -4.16
CA GLN A 40 20.76 -3.35 -4.00
C GLN A 40 21.06 -4.76 -4.50
N VAL A 41 20.21 -5.74 -4.17
CA VAL A 41 20.36 -7.12 -4.66
C VAL A 41 20.22 -7.18 -6.18
N LEU A 42 19.29 -6.41 -6.77
CA LEU A 42 19.16 -6.29 -8.23
C LEU A 42 20.37 -5.65 -8.91
N GLY A 43 21.17 -4.86 -8.19
CA GLY A 43 22.42 -4.30 -8.71
C GLY A 43 23.56 -5.30 -8.83
N LEU A 44 23.43 -6.50 -8.25
CA LEU A 44 24.43 -7.57 -8.29
C LEU A 44 24.19 -8.51 -9.49
N PRO A 45 25.19 -9.31 -9.90
CA PRO A 45 24.99 -10.34 -10.91
C PRO A 45 23.81 -11.26 -10.54
N PRO A 46 22.84 -11.47 -11.45
CA PRO A 46 21.63 -12.19 -11.10
C PRO A 46 21.93 -13.66 -10.79
N SER A 47 21.34 -14.14 -9.70
CA SER A 47 21.23 -15.56 -9.38
C SER A 47 19.77 -15.87 -9.08
N GLU A 48 19.35 -17.10 -9.28
CA GLU A 48 17.95 -17.50 -9.05
C GLU A 48 17.50 -17.18 -7.62
N LEU A 49 18.30 -17.60 -6.62
CA LEU A 49 18.03 -17.31 -5.22
C LEU A 49 17.97 -15.80 -4.92
N ALA A 50 18.84 -15.00 -5.54
CA ALA A 50 18.80 -13.55 -5.38
C ALA A 50 17.49 -12.96 -5.96
N LEU A 51 16.99 -13.47 -7.08
CA LEU A 51 15.72 -13.02 -7.66
C LEU A 51 14.51 -13.44 -6.81
N VAL A 52 14.55 -14.62 -6.18
CA VAL A 52 13.56 -15.04 -5.17
C VAL A 52 13.53 -14.06 -3.99
N ASP A 53 14.71 -13.72 -3.45
CA ASP A 53 14.84 -12.78 -2.33
C ASP A 53 14.32 -11.38 -2.70
N VAL A 54 14.55 -10.95 -3.93
CA VAL A 54 14.01 -9.68 -4.45
C VAL A 54 12.48 -9.70 -4.45
N ILE A 55 11.85 -10.69 -5.09
CA ILE A 55 10.37 -10.79 -5.15
C ILE A 55 9.76 -10.83 -3.73
N THR A 56 10.37 -11.59 -2.84
CA THR A 56 9.96 -11.72 -1.44
C THR A 56 10.06 -10.37 -0.72
N SER A 57 11.16 -9.65 -0.91
CA SER A 57 11.40 -8.33 -0.32
C SER A 57 10.42 -7.28 -0.84
N LEU A 58 10.20 -7.23 -2.15
CA LEU A 58 9.23 -6.31 -2.77
C LEU A 58 7.81 -6.56 -2.25
N ARG A 59 7.41 -7.83 -2.17
CA ARG A 59 6.12 -8.21 -1.59
C ARG A 59 5.99 -7.74 -0.15
N ARG A 60 7.05 -7.92 0.64
CA ARG A 60 7.13 -7.50 2.05
C ARG A 60 7.03 -5.99 2.22
N ALA A 61 7.65 -5.21 1.34
CA ALA A 61 7.54 -3.75 1.33
C ALA A 61 6.08 -3.30 1.13
N ILE A 62 5.39 -3.87 0.14
CA ILE A 62 3.96 -3.60 -0.11
C ILE A 62 3.10 -4.02 1.08
N ASP A 63 3.34 -5.20 1.65
CA ASP A 63 2.57 -5.69 2.80
C ASP A 63 2.69 -4.79 4.01
N ARG A 64 3.90 -4.32 4.30
CA ARG A 64 4.13 -3.39 5.40
C ARG A 64 3.35 -2.10 5.18
N ARG A 65 3.37 -1.56 3.96
CA ARG A 65 2.60 -0.37 3.60
C ARG A 65 1.09 -0.58 3.76
N LEU A 66 0.56 -1.70 3.29
CA LEU A 66 -0.86 -2.03 3.44
C LEU A 66 -1.28 -2.15 4.92
N ARG A 67 -0.44 -2.77 5.76
CA ARG A 67 -0.68 -2.86 7.20
C ARG A 67 -0.67 -1.49 7.86
N ALA A 68 0.28 -0.62 7.51
CA ALA A 68 0.35 0.75 8.01
C ALA A 68 -0.91 1.55 7.65
N LEU A 69 -1.35 1.49 6.39
CA LEU A 69 -2.61 2.13 5.97
C LEU A 69 -3.79 1.58 6.77
N ASN A 70 -3.90 0.26 6.89
CA ASN A 70 -5.02 -0.35 7.61
C ASN A 70 -5.00 -0.03 9.12
N SER A 71 -3.84 0.12 9.74
CA SER A 71 -3.75 0.51 11.16
C SER A 71 -4.15 1.96 11.42
N LEU A 72 -3.99 2.86 10.45
CA LEU A 72 -4.33 4.27 10.61
C LEU A 72 -5.81 4.55 10.32
N TYR A 73 -6.38 3.90 9.32
CA TYR A 73 -7.72 4.24 8.83
C TYR A 73 -8.79 3.21 9.16
N SER A 74 -8.42 2.02 9.65
CA SER A 74 -9.33 0.91 9.93
C SER A 74 -10.40 0.76 8.84
N PHE A 75 -10.00 0.47 7.59
CA PHE A 75 -10.92 0.47 6.43
C PHE A 75 -12.15 -0.44 6.61
N ARG A 76 -12.08 -1.40 7.54
CA ARG A 76 -13.16 -2.29 7.97
C ARG A 76 -14.26 -1.63 8.82
N ASP A 77 -14.02 -0.43 9.34
CA ASP A 77 -14.96 0.27 10.20
C ASP A 77 -15.72 1.37 9.43
N ILE A 78 -15.27 1.70 8.21
CA ILE A 78 -15.94 2.71 7.37
C ILE A 78 -17.34 2.21 6.94
N PRO A 79 -18.43 2.94 7.21
CA PRO A 79 -19.79 2.45 6.99
C PRO A 79 -20.21 2.51 5.50
N ILE A 80 -19.55 1.71 4.65
CA ILE A 80 -19.83 1.60 3.21
C ILE A 80 -20.68 0.35 2.94
N ARG A 81 -21.77 0.53 2.20
CA ARG A 81 -22.66 -0.55 1.75
C ARG A 81 -21.94 -1.42 0.70
N ASP A 82 -22.15 -2.75 0.76
CA ASP A 82 -21.57 -3.73 -0.17
C ASP A 82 -20.02 -3.75 -0.23
N ARG A 83 -19.37 -3.41 0.88
CA ARG A 83 -17.90 -3.37 0.99
C ARG A 83 -17.25 -4.76 0.84
N PRO A 84 -16.15 -4.88 0.05
CA PRO A 84 -15.35 -6.11 -0.03
C PRO A 84 -14.72 -6.53 1.30
N ARG A 85 -14.52 -7.83 1.54
CA ARG A 85 -13.85 -8.32 2.76
C ARG A 85 -12.33 -8.19 2.71
N ASP A 86 -11.75 -8.31 1.52
CA ASP A 86 -10.31 -8.23 1.30
C ASP A 86 -9.81 -6.77 1.29
N LEU A 87 -8.67 -6.52 1.93
CA LEU A 87 -8.13 -5.17 2.09
C LEU A 87 -7.75 -4.55 0.74
N LEU A 88 -7.18 -5.31 -0.20
CA LEU A 88 -6.82 -4.77 -1.51
C LEU A 88 -8.05 -4.35 -2.29
N MET A 89 -9.10 -5.18 -2.26
CA MET A 89 -10.38 -4.83 -2.89
C MET A 89 -11.04 -3.61 -2.23
N GLN A 90 -10.94 -3.47 -0.90
CA GLN A 90 -11.42 -2.27 -0.21
C GLN A 90 -10.70 -1.02 -0.70
N LEU A 91 -9.36 -1.03 -0.67
CA LEU A 91 -8.53 0.09 -1.12
C LEU A 91 -8.78 0.44 -2.60
N GLU A 92 -8.97 -0.56 -3.45
CA GLU A 92 -9.30 -0.36 -4.85
C GLU A 92 -10.70 0.24 -5.05
N SER A 93 -11.71 -0.22 -4.29
CA SER A 93 -13.07 0.34 -4.33
C SER A 93 -13.11 1.80 -3.88
N LEU A 94 -12.19 2.21 -3.01
CA LEU A 94 -12.00 3.58 -2.54
C LEU A 94 -11.15 4.43 -3.51
N GLY A 95 -10.65 3.84 -4.60
CA GLY A 95 -9.80 4.53 -5.57
C GLY A 95 -8.39 4.84 -5.05
N ILE A 96 -7.96 4.22 -3.95
CA ILE A 96 -6.65 4.47 -3.33
C ILE A 96 -5.54 3.78 -4.10
N ILE A 97 -5.80 2.57 -4.60
CA ILE A 97 -4.83 1.77 -5.35
C ILE A 97 -5.45 1.16 -6.62
N ARG A 98 -4.59 0.71 -7.53
CA ARG A 98 -4.93 -0.27 -8.56
C ARG A 98 -4.33 -1.62 -8.16
N SER A 99 -5.15 -2.64 -7.91
CA SER A 99 -4.70 -3.85 -7.21
C SER A 99 -3.98 -4.86 -8.13
N HIS A 100 -4.18 -4.77 -9.45
CA HIS A 100 -3.69 -5.75 -10.43
C HIS A 100 -2.21 -6.13 -10.27
N MET A 101 -1.33 -5.14 -10.18
CA MET A 101 0.11 -5.41 -10.05
C MET A 101 0.49 -5.96 -8.67
N VAL A 102 -0.24 -5.59 -7.61
CA VAL A 102 -0.07 -6.20 -6.29
C VAL A 102 -0.48 -7.68 -6.32
N GLN A 103 -1.61 -7.99 -6.96
CA GLN A 103 -2.10 -9.36 -7.11
C GLN A 103 -1.12 -10.23 -7.92
N LYS A 104 -0.55 -9.69 -8.99
CA LYS A 104 0.52 -10.36 -9.75
C LYS A 104 1.74 -10.67 -8.88
N LEU A 105 2.21 -9.69 -8.11
CA LEU A 105 3.35 -9.89 -7.21
C LEU A 105 3.04 -10.94 -6.13
N ILE A 106 1.82 -10.96 -5.59
CA ILE A 106 1.36 -11.99 -4.65
C ILE A 106 1.43 -13.38 -5.29
N ALA A 107 0.88 -13.53 -6.49
CA ALA A 107 0.84 -14.81 -7.20
C ALA A 107 2.25 -15.33 -7.48
N ILE A 108 3.14 -14.48 -7.99
CA ILE A 108 4.53 -14.85 -8.27
C ILE A 108 5.25 -15.24 -6.98
N ARG A 109 5.12 -14.45 -5.90
CA ARG A 109 5.75 -14.78 -4.62
C ARG A 109 5.29 -16.14 -4.10
N ASN A 110 3.98 -16.43 -4.17
CA ASN A 110 3.45 -17.72 -3.75
C ASN A 110 4.00 -18.88 -4.60
N ALA A 111 4.05 -18.71 -5.92
CA ALA A 111 4.59 -19.70 -6.85
C ALA A 111 6.07 -20.02 -6.55
N VAL A 112 6.88 -18.98 -6.34
CA VAL A 112 8.31 -19.14 -6.08
C VAL A 112 8.58 -19.75 -4.70
N GLU A 113 7.83 -19.37 -3.66
CA GLU A 113 8.05 -19.88 -2.29
C GLU A 113 7.43 -21.24 -1.99
N HIS A 114 6.31 -21.59 -2.65
CA HIS A 114 5.53 -22.78 -2.30
C HIS A 114 5.44 -23.83 -3.39
N GLU A 115 5.63 -23.44 -4.65
CA GLU A 115 5.51 -24.33 -5.81
C GLU A 115 6.85 -24.64 -6.47
N ASP A 116 7.96 -24.12 -5.92
CA ASP A 116 9.34 -24.28 -6.41
C ASP A 116 9.49 -23.88 -7.88
N ILE A 117 8.71 -22.86 -8.30
CA ILE A 117 8.76 -22.31 -9.65
C ILE A 117 9.89 -21.29 -9.73
N ALA A 118 10.61 -21.31 -10.86
CA ALA A 118 11.66 -20.34 -11.13
C ALA A 118 11.14 -18.89 -11.01
N PRO A 119 11.91 -17.97 -10.38
CA PRO A 119 11.53 -16.58 -10.29
C PRO A 119 11.47 -15.91 -11.67
N PRO A 120 10.79 -14.76 -11.78
CA PRO A 120 10.87 -13.93 -12.98
C PRO A 120 12.32 -13.55 -13.29
N ASP A 121 12.60 -13.24 -14.55
CA ASP A 121 13.92 -12.77 -14.94
C ASP A 121 14.29 -11.42 -14.29
N HIS A 122 15.55 -11.02 -14.47
CA HIS A 122 16.09 -9.80 -13.87
C HIS A 122 15.33 -8.54 -14.27
N GLU A 123 14.91 -8.43 -15.54
CA GLU A 123 14.15 -7.29 -16.05
C GLU A 123 12.73 -7.24 -15.47
N ALA A 124 12.06 -8.38 -15.39
CA ALA A 124 10.75 -8.47 -14.74
C ALA A 124 10.84 -8.06 -13.25
N CYS A 125 11.90 -8.47 -12.56
CA CYS A 125 12.12 -8.06 -11.17
C CYS A 125 12.35 -6.54 -11.04
N LYS A 126 13.04 -5.89 -11.99
CA LYS A 126 13.15 -4.41 -12.03
C LYS A 126 11.79 -3.75 -12.20
N VAL A 127 10.94 -4.27 -13.09
CA VAL A 127 9.56 -3.76 -13.26
C VAL A 127 8.77 -3.85 -11.95
N PHE A 128 8.92 -4.93 -11.19
CA PHE A 128 8.28 -5.04 -9.88
C PHE A 128 8.88 -4.07 -8.84
N ALA A 129 10.18 -3.79 -8.90
CA ALA A 129 10.81 -2.80 -8.03
C ALA A 129 10.28 -1.39 -8.31
N GLU A 130 10.22 -0.99 -9.58
CA GLU A 130 9.62 0.30 -10.00
C GLU A 130 8.16 0.39 -9.58
N PHE A 131 7.37 -0.64 -9.85
CA PHE A 131 5.98 -0.70 -9.40
C PHE A 131 5.87 -0.53 -7.88
N THR A 132 6.72 -1.21 -7.11
CA THR A 132 6.75 -1.08 -5.65
C THR A 132 7.06 0.34 -5.23
N TRP A 133 8.04 1.00 -5.88
CA TRP A 133 8.34 2.41 -5.64
C TRP A 133 7.13 3.32 -5.89
N TYR A 134 6.44 3.16 -7.03
CA TYR A 134 5.24 3.93 -7.36
C TYR A 134 4.09 3.67 -6.38
N PHE A 135 3.91 2.41 -5.94
CA PHE A 135 2.92 2.05 -4.94
C PHE A 135 3.19 2.74 -3.60
N LEU A 136 4.44 2.72 -3.12
CA LEU A 136 4.83 3.45 -1.91
C LEU A 136 4.64 4.95 -2.10
N LYS A 137 5.08 5.50 -3.24
CA LYS A 137 5.01 6.94 -3.47
C LYS A 137 3.58 7.47 -3.57
N SER A 138 2.69 6.74 -4.24
CA SER A 138 1.28 7.12 -4.39
C SER A 138 0.51 7.09 -3.07
N THR A 139 0.95 6.30 -2.10
CA THR A 139 0.31 6.16 -0.78
C THR A 139 1.00 6.96 0.33
N ASP A 140 2.11 7.65 0.05
CA ASP A 140 2.91 8.36 1.06
C ASP A 140 2.11 9.45 1.79
N LYS A 141 1.25 10.18 1.08
CA LYS A 141 0.46 11.27 1.68
C LYS A 141 -0.50 10.77 2.78
N MET A 142 -0.99 9.55 2.63
CA MET A 142 -1.86 8.91 3.62
C MET A 142 -1.12 8.45 4.88
N LEU A 143 0.22 8.50 4.86
CA LEU A 143 1.06 8.21 6.03
C LEU A 143 1.75 9.48 6.56
N HIS A 144 1.34 10.67 6.12
CA HIS A 144 1.96 11.92 6.57
C HIS A 144 1.20 12.53 7.76
N GLU A 145 -0.11 12.70 7.61
CA GLU A 145 -0.97 13.35 8.59
C GLU A 145 -2.29 12.59 8.67
N VAL A 146 -2.73 12.30 9.90
CA VAL A 146 -4.05 11.73 10.15
C VAL A 146 -4.86 12.75 10.91
N ILE A 147 -6.04 13.07 10.38
CA ILE A 147 -7.03 13.89 11.08
C ILE A 147 -7.71 12.96 12.10
N PRO A 148 -7.54 13.18 13.41
CA PRO A 148 -8.22 12.37 14.41
C PRO A 148 -9.72 12.65 14.30
N VAL A 149 -10.53 11.60 14.14
CA VAL A 149 -11.97 11.73 14.36
C VAL A 149 -12.18 11.69 15.87
N SER A 150 -12.24 12.86 16.49
CA SER A 150 -12.74 12.99 17.86
C SER A 150 -14.23 12.64 17.83
N LEU A 151 -14.59 11.47 18.37
CA LEU A 151 -15.98 11.07 18.65
C LEU A 151 -16.51 11.79 19.89
#